data_AF-A0AAV2QWC6-F1
#
_entry.id   AF-A0AAV2QWC6-F1
#
_cell.length_a   1.000
_cell.length_b   1.000
_cell.length_c   1.000
_cell.angle_alpha   90.00
_cell.angle_beta   90.00
_cell.angle_gamma   90.00
#
_symmetry.space_group_name_H-M   'P 1'
#
loop_
_entity.id
_entity.type
_entity.pdbx_description
1 polymer ?
#
loop_
_entity_poly.entity_id
_entity_poly.type
_entity_poly.pdbx_seq_one_letter_code
_entity_poly.pdbx_strand_id
1 'polypeptide(L)'
;WGSATRPFERYLQADYGDKVSSLRTGKRNTPLPNAREVSNAMASAAPRPKPDVSVMFMQWGQFVSHDINLTPSNFSIECCTTGQLDEACMPIDVTHDSYFRK
;
A
#
# COMPACT_ATOMS: atom_id res chain seq x y z
N TRP A 1 -20.59 11.91 -12.51
CA TRP A 1 -19.12 11.93 -12.47
C TRP A 1 -18.66 12.73 -11.28
N GLY A 2 -17.59 12.31 -10.58
CA GLY A 2 -17.05 13.05 -9.43
C GLY A 2 -17.89 13.06 -8.15
N SER A 3 -18.95 12.25 -8.07
CA SER A 3 -19.70 12.09 -6.82
C SER A 3 -18.90 11.25 -5.83
N ALA A 4 -18.99 11.59 -4.54
CA ALA A 4 -18.49 10.76 -3.45
C ALA A 4 -19.09 9.34 -3.49
N THR A 5 -18.41 8.41 -2.83
CA THR A 5 -18.81 6.99 -2.66
C THR A 5 -19.08 6.22 -3.95
N ARG A 6 -18.37 6.58 -5.03
CA ARG A 6 -18.34 5.83 -6.28
C ARG A 6 -16.98 5.15 -6.47
N PRO A 7 -16.92 4.02 -7.20
CA PRO A 7 -15.65 3.39 -7.55
C PRO A 7 -14.73 4.35 -8.31
N PHE A 8 -13.41 4.16 -8.15
CA PHE A 8 -12.44 4.88 -8.97
C PHE A 8 -12.58 4.53 -10.45
N GLU A 9 -12.40 5.54 -11.31
CA GLU A 9 -12.22 5.31 -12.74
C GLU A 9 -10.88 4.61 -12.99
N ARG A 10 -10.85 3.67 -13.93
CA ARG A 10 -9.66 2.94 -14.33
C ARG A 10 -9.17 3.42 -15.68
N TYR A 11 -8.01 4.09 -15.72
CA TYR A 11 -7.35 4.45 -16.99
C TYR A 11 -6.74 3.25 -17.72
N LEU A 12 -6.41 2.18 -17.00
CA LEU A 12 -5.92 0.91 -17.55
C LEU A 12 -6.69 -0.25 -16.92
N GLN A 13 -6.75 -1.40 -17.61
CA GLN A 13 -7.37 -2.60 -17.07
C GLN A 13 -6.68 -3.06 -15.77
N ALA A 14 -7.47 -3.63 -14.86
CA ALA A 14 -6.95 -4.21 -13.63
C ALA A 14 -6.09 -5.44 -13.93
N ASP A 15 -5.02 -5.64 -13.15
CA ASP A 15 -4.15 -6.81 -13.30
C ASP A 15 -4.05 -7.58 -11.99
N TYR A 16 -5.00 -8.50 -11.81
CA TYR A 16 -5.03 -9.47 -10.72
C TYR A 16 -4.41 -10.81 -11.16
N GLY A 17 -3.94 -11.61 -10.21
CA GLY A 17 -3.35 -12.92 -10.49
C GLY A 17 -4.36 -13.91 -11.08
N ASP A 18 -5.58 -13.91 -10.55
CA ASP A 18 -6.76 -14.67 -11.01
C ASP A 18 -7.66 -13.89 -11.98
N LYS A 19 -7.27 -12.66 -12.34
CA LYS A 19 -8.05 -11.71 -13.15
C LYS A 19 -9.35 -11.21 -12.51
N VAL A 20 -9.55 -11.46 -11.21
CA VAL A 20 -10.75 -11.04 -10.46
C VAL A 20 -10.38 -10.20 -9.24
N SER A 21 -9.65 -10.76 -8.27
CA SER A 21 -9.41 -10.11 -6.97
C SER A 21 -8.08 -10.50 -6.31
N SER A 22 -7.42 -11.58 -6.71
CA SER A 22 -6.16 -12.00 -6.08
C SER A 22 -5.03 -10.99 -6.34
N LEU A 23 -4.05 -10.93 -5.44
CA LEU A 23 -2.84 -10.14 -5.70
C LEU A 23 -2.19 -10.52 -7.04
N ARG A 24 -1.62 -9.52 -7.70
CA ARG A 24 -0.94 -9.66 -8.98
C ARG A 24 0.25 -10.62 -8.87
N THR A 25 0.51 -11.37 -9.92
CA THR A 25 1.74 -12.18 -10.07
C THR A 25 2.78 -11.47 -10.94
N GLY A 26 4.03 -11.92 -10.88
CA GLY A 26 5.09 -11.48 -11.78
C GLY A 26 4.78 -11.83 -13.24
N LYS A 27 5.47 -11.17 -14.18
CA LYS A 27 5.25 -11.34 -15.64
C LYS A 27 5.34 -12.80 -16.14
N ARG A 28 6.00 -13.69 -15.40
CA ARG A 28 6.17 -15.11 -15.71
C ARG A 28 5.33 -16.01 -14.80
N ASN A 29 4.23 -15.49 -14.22
CA ASN A 29 3.41 -16.17 -13.21
C ASN A 29 4.19 -16.60 -11.97
N THR A 30 5.23 -15.84 -11.61
CA THR A 30 6.03 -16.07 -10.40
C THR A 30 5.51 -15.20 -9.25
N PRO A 31 5.75 -15.57 -7.98
CA PRO A 31 5.49 -14.69 -6.85
C PRO A 31 6.20 -13.33 -7.00
N LEU A 32 5.57 -12.26 -6.53
CA LEU A 32 6.23 -10.96 -6.41
C LEU A 32 7.09 -10.94 -5.12
N PRO A 33 8.18 -10.15 -5.10
CA PRO A 33 8.95 -9.95 -3.87
C PRO A 33 8.06 -9.37 -2.76
N ASN A 34 8.41 -9.69 -1.51
CA ASN A 34 7.72 -9.13 -0.36
C ASN A 34 7.90 -7.59 -0.34
N ALA A 35 6.82 -6.85 -0.08
CA ALA A 35 6.83 -5.39 -0.07
C ALA A 35 7.84 -4.81 0.93
N ARG A 36 8.05 -5.45 2.08
CA ARG A 36 9.03 -5.06 3.09
C ARG A 36 10.46 -5.26 2.60
N GLU A 37 10.75 -6.36 1.92
CA GLU A 37 12.08 -6.62 1.35
C GLU A 37 12.44 -5.53 0.32
N VAL A 38 11.51 -5.18 -0.57
CA VAL A 38 11.70 -4.10 -1.54
C VAL A 38 11.90 -2.75 -0.85
N SER A 39 11.11 -2.46 0.18
CA SER A 39 11.26 -1.24 0.97
C SER A 39 12.63 -1.15 1.63
N ASN A 40 13.13 -2.22 2.24
CA ASN A 40 14.46 -2.25 2.85
C ASN A 40 15.57 -2.07 1.80
N ALA A 41 15.42 -2.68 0.63
CA ALA A 41 16.41 -2.57 -0.45
C ALA A 41 16.46 -1.18 -1.11
N MET A 42 15.34 -0.43 -1.12
CA MET A 42 15.22 0.82 -1.87
C MET A 42 15.09 2.09 -1.03
N ALA A 43 14.36 2.03 0.09
CA ALA A 43 13.92 3.20 0.84
C ALA A 43 14.87 3.59 1.97
N SER A 44 15.98 2.87 2.18
CA SER A 44 17.00 3.18 3.19
C SER A 44 17.82 4.41 2.77
N ALA A 45 17.24 5.60 2.89
CA ALA A 45 17.94 6.85 2.65
C ALA A 45 18.04 7.66 3.96
N ALA A 46 19.22 8.20 4.24
CA ALA A 46 19.39 9.20 5.28
C ALA A 46 18.56 10.46 4.96
N PRO A 47 18.09 11.22 5.98
CA PRO A 47 17.38 12.47 5.75
C PRO A 47 18.18 13.42 4.85
N ARG A 48 17.54 13.93 3.80
CA ARG A 48 18.12 14.92 2.88
C ARG A 48 17.25 16.19 2.91
N PRO A 49 17.55 17.16 3.79
CA PRO A 49 16.75 18.38 3.88
C PRO A 49 16.82 19.17 2.56
N LYS A 50 15.70 19.83 2.24
CA LYS A 50 15.55 20.69 1.07
C LYS A 50 15.37 22.14 1.54
N PRO A 51 16.44 22.97 1.52
CA PRO A 51 16.38 24.32 2.12
C PRO A 51 15.50 25.29 1.33
N ASP A 52 15.19 24.96 0.08
CA ASP A 52 14.38 25.71 -0.86
C ASP A 52 12.88 25.43 -0.74
N VAL A 53 12.48 24.45 0.08
CA VAL A 53 11.08 24.04 0.23
C VAL A 53 10.72 23.88 1.71
N SER A 54 9.66 24.55 2.13
CA SER A 54 9.17 24.42 3.51
C SER A 54 8.38 23.12 3.70
N VAL A 55 8.28 22.65 4.94
CA VAL A 55 7.46 21.47 5.30
C VAL A 55 5.99 21.64 4.90
N MET A 56 5.50 22.89 4.80
CA MET A 56 4.15 23.20 4.34
C MET A 56 3.86 22.65 2.93
N PHE A 57 4.88 22.52 2.07
CA PHE A 57 4.72 21.91 0.76
C PHE A 57 4.23 20.45 0.85
N MET A 58 4.84 19.65 1.73
CA MET A 58 4.41 18.27 1.99
C MET A 58 3.01 18.23 2.60
N GLN A 59 2.76 19.09 3.59
CA GLN A 59 1.47 19.13 4.30
C GLN A 59 0.30 19.52 3.38
N TRP A 60 0.51 20.48 2.49
CA TRP A 60 -0.47 20.88 1.48
C TRP A 60 -0.78 19.73 0.51
N GLY A 61 0.21 18.93 0.15
CA GLY A 61 0.01 17.72 -0.66
C GLY A 61 -0.95 16.72 0.00
N GLN A 62 -0.79 16.47 1.30
CA GLN A 62 -1.71 15.61 2.05
C GLN A 62 -3.12 16.20 2.14
N PHE A 63 -3.22 17.51 2.39
CA PHE A 63 -4.50 18.22 2.45
C PHE A 63 -5.30 18.07 1.14
N VAL A 64 -4.64 18.33 0.00
CA VAL A 64 -5.26 18.18 -1.32
C VAL A 64 -5.60 16.71 -1.62
N SER A 65 -4.72 15.76 -1.27
CA SER A 65 -5.01 14.32 -1.46
C SER A 65 -6.27 13.89 -0.70
N HIS A 66 -6.46 14.39 0.53
CA HIS A 66 -7.62 14.06 1.36
C HIS A 66 -8.91 14.74 0.92
N ASP A 67 -8.85 15.84 0.17
CA ASP A 67 -10.03 16.45 -0.47
C ASP A 67 -10.47 15.66 -1.72
N ILE A 68 -9.50 15.05 -2.42
CA ILE A 68 -9.75 14.35 -3.69
C ILE A 68 -10.19 12.90 -3.48
N ASN A 69 -9.59 12.15 -2.54
CA ASN A 69 -9.85 10.72 -2.41
C ASN A 69 -9.80 10.17 -0.98
N LEU A 70 -10.52 9.06 -0.79
CA LEU A 70 -10.46 8.21 0.39
C LEU A 70 -10.87 6.78 0.00
N THR A 71 -10.01 5.80 0.25
CA THR A 71 -10.33 4.37 0.08
C THR A 71 -10.70 3.79 1.44
N PRO A 72 -11.97 3.42 1.69
CA PRO A 72 -12.36 2.83 2.96
C PRO A 72 -11.79 1.41 3.12
N SER A 73 -11.37 1.07 4.33
CA SER A 73 -10.95 -0.28 4.73
C SER A 73 -11.91 -0.85 5.78
N ASN A 74 -11.99 -2.18 5.89
CA ASN A 74 -12.80 -2.83 6.92
C ASN A 74 -12.04 -2.84 8.26
N PHE A 75 -12.34 -1.87 9.12
CA PHE A 75 -11.72 -1.74 10.45
C PHE A 75 -12.27 -2.72 11.49
N SER A 76 -13.27 -3.54 11.14
CA SER A 76 -13.84 -4.53 12.06
C SER A 76 -13.08 -5.86 12.06
N ILE A 77 -12.07 -6.02 11.20
CA ILE A 77 -11.27 -7.24 11.08
C ILE A 77 -9.86 -6.99 11.60
N GLU A 78 -9.42 -7.78 12.58
CA GLU A 78 -8.04 -7.77 13.04
C GLU A 78 -7.17 -8.73 12.20
N CYS A 79 -6.41 -8.19 11.25
CA CYS A 79 -5.60 -9.00 10.33
C CYS A 79 -4.28 -9.53 10.89
N CYS A 80 -3.90 -9.18 12.11
CA CYS A 80 -2.55 -9.41 12.65
C CYS A 80 -2.53 -10.15 14.00
N THR A 81 -3.67 -10.59 14.52
CA THR A 81 -3.79 -11.16 15.87
C THR A 81 -4.14 -12.65 15.89
N THR A 82 -4.66 -13.23 14.81
CA THR A 82 -5.14 -14.61 14.76
C THR A 82 -4.36 -15.47 13.76
N GLY A 83 -4.14 -16.75 14.09
CA GLY A 83 -3.52 -17.73 13.20
C GLY A 83 -4.39 -18.14 11.99
N GLN A 84 -5.59 -17.57 11.86
CA GLN A 84 -6.45 -17.69 10.68
C GLN A 84 -6.59 -16.32 10.03
N LEU A 85 -6.05 -16.19 8.83
CA LEU A 85 -6.18 -14.99 8.02
C LEU A 85 -7.57 -14.96 7.39
N ASP A 86 -8.31 -13.90 7.66
CA ASP A 86 -9.56 -13.57 6.95
C ASP A 86 -9.24 -13.28 5.47
N GLU A 87 -10.18 -13.54 4.55
CA GLU A 87 -10.00 -13.27 3.12
C GLU A 87 -9.80 -11.78 2.83
N ALA A 88 -10.34 -10.90 3.68
CA ALA A 88 -10.12 -9.46 3.60
C ALA A 88 -8.72 -9.03 4.04
N CYS A 89 -7.92 -9.94 4.60
CA CYS A 89 -6.59 -9.65 5.11
C CYS A 89 -5.49 -9.98 4.10
N MET A 90 -4.59 -9.02 3.92
CA MET A 90 -3.39 -9.15 3.09
C MET A 90 -2.16 -8.73 3.90
N PRO A 91 -1.70 -9.54 4.88
CA PRO A 91 -0.60 -9.18 5.75
C PRO A 91 0.72 -9.11 4.98
N ILE A 92 1.57 -8.16 5.36
CA ILE A 92 2.97 -8.10 4.89
C ILE A 92 3.79 -8.96 5.84
N ASP A 93 4.43 -10.01 5.31
CA ASP A 93 5.31 -10.85 6.11
C ASP A 93 6.58 -10.08 6.50
N VAL A 94 6.85 -10.01 7.80
CA VAL A 94 7.99 -9.33 8.41
C VAL A 94 8.78 -10.26 9.34
N THR A 95 8.51 -11.56 9.31
CA THR A 95 9.14 -12.56 10.20
C THR A 95 10.66 -12.61 10.08
N HIS A 96 11.19 -12.28 8.90
CA HIS A 96 12.62 -12.23 8.61
C HIS A 96 13.22 -10.81 8.63
N ASP A 97 12.42 -9.79 8.98
CA ASP A 97 12.88 -8.41 9.03
C ASP A 97 13.83 -8.15 10.20
N SER A 98 14.89 -7.37 10.00
CA SER A 98 15.84 -7.05 11.09
C SER A 98 15.30 -6.05 12.10
N TYR A 99 14.31 -5.23 11.73
CA TYR A 99 13.75 -4.19 12.58
C TYR A 99 12.52 -4.69 13.34
N PHE A 100 11.63 -5.47 12.70
CA PHE A 100 10.42 -6.00 13.31
C PHE A 100 10.58 -7.37 14.01
N ARG A 101 11.81 -7.88 14.12
CA ARG A 101 12.12 -9.09 14.89
C ARG A 101 11.70 -8.88 16.36
N LYS A 102 10.83 -9.76 16.88
CA LYS A 102 10.57 -9.89 18.32
C LYS A 102 11.68 -10.67 19.00
#